data_AF-A0A8X6M4K1-F1
#
_entry.id   AF-A0A8X6M4K1-F1
#
_cell.length_a   1.000
_cell.length_b   1.000
_cell.length_c   1.000
_cell.angle_alpha   90.00
_cell.angle_beta   90.00
_cell.angle_gamma   90.00
#
_symmetry.space_group_name_H-M   'P 1'
#
loop_
_entity.id
_entity.type
_entity.pdbx_description
1 polymer ?
#
loop_
_entity_poly.entity_id
_entity_poly.type
_entity_poly.pdbx_seq_one_letter_code
_entity_poly.pdbx_strand_id
1 'polypeptide(L)'
;MVVQEFLPLLKKAADRSEGTKLSVSRSAVVNISAGNGSITTATFDFPVIHAAVGYRVSKAASNMAMRMIAPALTKSGILDIQMCPGWVKTDMGSPAAELEVSDSIAAMLKTMEKLNESHQGAFIDRNGEPIPF
;
A
#
# COMPACT_ATOMS: atom_id res chain seq x y z
N MET A 1 -1.80 14.15 -8.16
CA MET A 1 -1.28 12.95 -7.45
C MET A 1 -0.15 12.35 -8.29
N VAL A 2 0.93 11.84 -7.69
CA VAL A 2 2.07 11.24 -8.44
C VAL A 2 1.59 10.18 -9.46
N VAL A 3 0.61 9.35 -9.07
CA VAL A 3 0.02 8.33 -9.94
C VAL A 3 -0.54 8.90 -11.26
N GLN A 4 -1.09 10.12 -11.25
CA GLN A 4 -1.64 10.75 -12.46
C GLN A 4 -0.55 11.12 -13.45
N GLU A 5 0.58 11.64 -12.96
CA GLU A 5 1.73 12.03 -13.79
C GLU A 5 2.39 10.81 -14.45
N PHE A 6 2.45 9.69 -13.73
CA PHE A 6 3.03 8.44 -14.24
C PHE A 6 2.04 7.56 -15.00
N LEU A 7 0.75 7.92 -15.06
CA LEU A 7 -0.29 7.10 -15.69
C LEU A 7 0.02 6.74 -17.15
N PRO A 8 0.57 7.62 -18.01
CA PRO A 8 0.93 7.25 -19.38
C PRO A 8 1.99 6.14 -19.42
N LEU A 9 2.96 6.17 -18.50
CA LEU A 9 4.02 5.16 -18.42
C LEU A 9 3.50 3.83 -17.87
N LEU A 10 2.63 3.88 -16.86
CA LEU A 10 1.99 2.70 -16.30
C LEU A 10 1.11 1.98 -17.33
N LYS A 11 0.35 2.73 -18.14
CA LYS A 11 -0.43 2.16 -19.27
C LYS A 11 0.48 1.52 -20.31
N LYS A 12 1.55 2.22 -20.71
CA LYS A 12 2.54 1.68 -21.65
C LYS A 12 3.19 0.38 -21.16
N ALA A 13 3.43 0.24 -19.86
CA ALA A 13 3.93 -1.01 -19.27
C ALA A 13 2.86 -2.12 -19.32
N ALA A 14 1.61 -1.79 -19.00
CA ALA A 14 0.49 -2.73 -19.05
C ALA A 14 0.20 -3.26 -20.47
N ASP A 15 0.38 -2.42 -21.49
CA ASP A 15 0.17 -2.75 -22.90
C ASP A 15 1.31 -3.60 -23.52
N ARG A 16 2.51 -3.55 -22.93
CA ARG A 16 3.68 -4.32 -23.39
C ARG A 16 3.70 -5.76 -22.91
N SER A 17 2.96 -6.07 -21.85
CA SER A 17 2.93 -7.40 -21.27
C SER A 17 1.91 -8.26 -22.02
N GLU A 18 2.28 -9.50 -22.33
CA GLU A 18 1.34 -10.45 -22.92
C GLU A 18 0.27 -10.88 -21.89
N GLY A 19 -0.99 -10.87 -22.30
CA GLY A 19 -2.13 -11.28 -21.47
C GLY A 19 -2.83 -10.15 -20.71
N THR A 20 -3.94 -10.49 -20.07
CA THR A 20 -4.82 -9.54 -19.38
C THR A 20 -4.65 -9.55 -17.87
N LYS A 21 -3.80 -10.43 -17.34
CA LYS A 21 -3.68 -10.59 -15.89
C LYS A 21 -3.02 -9.40 -15.21
N LEU A 22 -3.48 -9.04 -14.02
CA LEU A 22 -2.86 -7.99 -13.20
C LEU A 22 -1.74 -8.62 -12.36
N SER A 23 -0.58 -7.95 -12.32
CA SER A 23 0.54 -8.33 -11.47
C SER A 23 1.48 -7.14 -11.29
N VAL A 24 2.34 -7.21 -10.27
CA VAL A 24 3.40 -6.22 -10.04
C VAL A 24 4.40 -6.17 -11.20
N SER A 25 4.72 -7.33 -11.80
CA SER A 25 5.65 -7.43 -12.93
C SER A 25 5.11 -6.84 -14.24
N ARG A 26 3.79 -6.71 -14.39
CA ARG A 26 3.14 -6.09 -15.55
C ARG A 26 3.08 -4.57 -15.42
N SER A 27 2.33 -4.09 -14.43
CA SER A 27 2.17 -2.67 -14.13
C SER A 27 1.41 -2.55 -12.81
N ALA A 28 2.01 -1.86 -11.84
CA ALA A 28 1.39 -1.69 -10.53
C ALA A 28 1.73 -0.35 -9.88
N VAL A 29 0.84 0.07 -8.98
CA VAL A 29 1.04 1.14 -8.01
C VAL A 29 1.00 0.49 -6.62
N VAL A 30 2.11 0.55 -5.91
CA VAL A 30 2.20 0.08 -4.52
C VAL A 30 2.39 1.28 -3.61
N ASN A 31 1.38 1.60 -2.82
CA ASN A 31 1.40 2.72 -1.89
C ASN A 31 1.85 2.26 -0.52
N ILE A 32 2.92 2.86 0.01
CA ILE A 32 3.40 2.57 1.36
C ILE A 32 2.46 3.23 2.38
N SER A 33 1.53 2.44 2.89
CA SER A 33 0.56 2.85 3.91
C SER A 33 1.06 2.51 5.31
N ALA A 34 0.18 2.52 6.30
CA ALA A 34 0.48 2.12 7.68
C ALA A 34 -0.77 1.55 8.34
N GLY A 35 -0.61 0.57 9.23
CA GLY A 35 -1.73 0.00 10.02
C GLY A 35 -2.48 1.06 10.84
N ASN A 36 -1.78 2.12 11.27
CA ASN A 36 -2.36 3.30 11.92
C ASN A 36 -3.31 4.11 11.02
N GLY A 37 -3.35 3.84 9.71
CA GLY A 37 -4.34 4.37 8.79
C GLY A 37 -5.63 3.54 8.71
N SER A 38 -5.72 2.42 9.43
CA SER A 38 -6.97 1.69 9.61
C SER A 38 -7.86 2.41 10.61
N ILE A 39 -9.04 2.82 10.17
CA ILE A 39 -10.08 3.40 11.02
C ILE A 39 -10.73 2.29 11.84
N THR A 40 -10.92 1.10 11.26
CA THR A 40 -11.53 -0.05 11.95
C THR A 40 -10.75 -0.48 13.18
N THR A 41 -9.40 -0.51 13.11
CA THR A 41 -8.55 -0.90 14.24
C THR A 41 -7.93 0.29 14.98
N ALA A 42 -8.45 1.50 14.76
CA ALA A 42 -7.95 2.68 15.45
C ALA A 42 -8.24 2.59 16.95
N THR A 43 -7.23 2.94 17.76
CA THR A 43 -7.46 3.26 19.18
C THR A 43 -7.98 4.69 19.28
N PHE A 44 -8.90 4.93 20.20
CA PHE A 44 -9.49 6.23 20.48
C PHE A 44 -9.00 6.83 21.81
N ASP A 45 -7.96 6.24 22.40
CA ASP A 45 -7.35 6.74 23.62
C ASP A 45 -6.52 8.01 23.32
N PHE A 46 -7.04 9.16 23.73
CA PHE A 46 -6.53 10.48 23.33
C PHE A 46 -5.04 10.69 23.67
N PRO A 47 -4.54 10.36 24.88
CA PRO A 47 -3.12 10.46 25.21
C PRO A 47 -2.21 9.64 24.29
N VAL A 48 -2.70 8.51 23.76
CA VAL A 48 -1.96 7.62 22.86
C VAL A 48 -1.96 8.15 21.43
N ILE A 49 -3.06 8.76 20.97
CA ILE A 49 -3.18 9.20 19.58
C ILE A 49 -2.79 10.66 19.33
N HIS A 50 -2.77 11.52 20.37
CA HIS A 50 -2.61 12.97 20.23
C HIS A 50 -1.40 13.36 19.35
N ALA A 51 -0.25 12.71 19.56
CA ALA A 51 0.97 12.99 18.79
C ALA A 51 0.95 12.46 17.34
N ALA A 52 -0.02 11.62 16.97
CA ALA A 52 -0.06 10.90 15.69
C ALA A 52 -1.36 11.10 14.88
N VAL A 53 -2.31 11.92 15.33
CA VAL A 53 -3.61 12.09 14.64
C VAL A 53 -3.42 12.51 13.18
N GLY A 54 -2.59 13.52 12.91
CA GLY A 54 -2.32 13.98 11.54
C GLY A 54 -1.75 12.87 10.65
N TYR A 55 -0.84 12.06 11.18
CA TYR A 55 -0.29 10.91 10.46
C TYR A 55 -1.36 9.85 10.17
N ARG A 56 -2.15 9.46 11.18
CA ARG A 56 -3.27 8.51 11.05
C ARG A 56 -4.26 8.95 9.98
N VAL A 57 -4.71 10.20 10.05
CA VAL A 57 -5.63 10.81 9.07
C VAL A 57 -5.03 10.81 7.67
N SER A 58 -3.75 11.17 7.52
CA SER A 58 -3.10 11.16 6.19
C SER A 58 -3.04 9.77 5.56
N LYS A 59 -2.80 8.72 6.37
CA LYS A 59 -2.74 7.34 5.88
C LYS A 59 -4.12 6.78 5.56
N ALA A 60 -5.13 7.09 6.38
CA ALA A 60 -6.53 6.78 6.08
C ALA A 60 -7.01 7.48 4.78
N ALA A 61 -6.67 8.76 4.62
CA ALA A 61 -7.00 9.53 3.42
C ALA A 61 -6.28 8.97 2.17
N SER A 62 -5.00 8.59 2.29
CA SER A 62 -4.27 7.93 1.20
C SER A 62 -4.89 6.60 0.82
N ASN A 63 -5.30 5.79 1.80
CA ASN A 63 -5.97 4.51 1.57
C ASN A 63 -7.29 4.70 0.79
N MET A 64 -8.12 5.67 1.21
CA MET A 64 -9.36 6.02 0.53
C MET A 64 -9.12 6.53 -0.90
N ALA A 65 -8.18 7.45 -1.09
CA ALA A 65 -7.89 8.04 -2.40
C ALA A 65 -7.51 6.97 -3.42
N MET A 66 -6.68 6.01 -3.03
CA MET A 66 -6.26 4.91 -3.91
C MET A 66 -7.41 3.93 -4.17
N ARG A 67 -8.20 3.60 -3.13
CA ARG A 67 -9.39 2.75 -3.28
C ARG A 67 -10.41 3.32 -4.27
N MET A 68 -10.57 4.64 -4.31
CA MET A 68 -11.45 5.33 -5.27
C MET A 68 -10.97 5.21 -6.71
N ILE A 69 -9.66 5.23 -6.96
CA ILE A 69 -9.11 5.19 -8.32
C ILE A 69 -8.76 3.78 -8.80
N ALA A 70 -8.71 2.78 -7.92
CA ALA A 70 -8.45 1.39 -8.26
C ALA A 70 -9.32 0.86 -9.43
N PRO A 71 -10.64 1.12 -9.52
CA PRO A 71 -11.43 0.68 -10.68
C PRO A 71 -10.98 1.26 -12.03
N ALA A 72 -10.49 2.50 -12.05
CA ALA A 72 -9.96 3.12 -13.26
C ALA A 72 -8.59 2.54 -13.64
N LEU A 73 -7.78 2.21 -12.64
CA LEU A 73 -6.49 1.52 -12.81
C LEU A 73 -6.70 0.08 -13.33
N THR A 74 -7.71 -0.65 -12.83
CA THR A 74 -8.10 -1.98 -13.33
C THR A 74 -8.38 -1.95 -14.82
N LYS A 75 -9.17 -0.98 -15.30
CA LYS A 75 -9.49 -0.81 -16.73
C LYS A 75 -8.26 -0.53 -17.59
N SER A 76 -7.19 -0.03 -16.97
CA SER A 76 -5.92 0.28 -17.61
C SER A 76 -4.88 -0.86 -17.48
N GLY A 77 -5.26 -2.02 -16.91
CA GLY A 77 -4.34 -3.13 -16.69
C GLY A 77 -3.32 -2.89 -15.57
N ILE A 78 -3.62 -2.00 -14.62
CA ILE A 78 -2.73 -1.58 -13.54
C ILE A 78 -3.25 -2.11 -12.20
N LEU A 79 -2.41 -2.86 -11.49
CA LEU A 79 -2.68 -3.31 -10.12
C LEU A 79 -2.44 -2.16 -9.13
N ASP A 80 -3.31 -1.98 -8.14
CA ASP A 80 -3.18 -0.99 -7.08
C ASP A 80 -3.24 -1.68 -5.71
N ILE A 81 -2.29 -1.36 -4.84
CA ILE A 81 -2.16 -1.98 -3.51
C ILE A 81 -1.79 -0.91 -2.48
N GLN A 82 -2.36 -1.01 -1.29
CA GLN A 82 -1.92 -0.28 -0.11
C GLN A 82 -1.21 -1.27 0.81
N MET A 83 0.10 -1.08 1.04
CA MET A 83 0.91 -2.03 1.80
C MET A 83 1.48 -1.37 3.06
N CYS A 84 1.23 -1.98 4.22
CA CYS A 84 1.83 -1.60 5.48
C CYS A 84 3.16 -2.34 5.67
N PRO A 85 4.30 -1.64 5.82
CA PRO A 85 5.62 -2.27 5.98
C PRO A 85 5.84 -2.86 7.39
N GLY A 86 4.93 -2.63 8.33
CA GLY A 86 5.11 -2.89 9.76
C GLY A 86 5.77 -1.72 10.49
N TRP A 87 6.22 -1.94 11.73
CA TRP A 87 6.96 -0.96 12.50
C TRP A 87 8.46 -1.20 12.33
N VAL A 88 9.11 -0.35 11.54
CA VAL A 88 10.47 -0.56 11.01
C VAL A 88 11.47 0.44 11.60
N LYS A 89 12.66 -0.04 12.00
CA LYS A 89 13.76 0.75 12.58
C LYS A 89 14.33 1.74 11.56
N THR A 90 13.76 2.92 11.56
CA THR A 90 14.08 4.07 10.71
C THR A 90 13.94 5.33 11.55
N ASP A 91 14.32 6.50 11.03
CA ASP A 91 14.09 7.77 11.73
C ASP A 91 12.60 7.97 12.07
N MET A 92 11.68 7.53 11.20
CA MET A 92 10.23 7.61 11.43
C MET A 92 9.71 6.56 12.42
N GLY A 93 10.26 5.34 12.38
CA GLY A 93 9.85 4.25 13.26
C GLY A 93 10.53 4.25 14.63
N SER A 94 11.61 5.02 14.82
CA SER A 94 12.48 5.03 16.00
C SER A 94 13.27 3.71 16.22
N PRO A 95 14.31 3.73 17.09
CA PRO A 95 15.05 2.53 17.47
C PRO A 95 14.22 1.47 18.21
N ALA A 96 13.06 1.84 18.75
CA ALA A 96 12.17 0.92 19.46
C ALA A 96 11.33 0.02 18.54
N ALA A 97 11.36 0.26 17.23
CA ALA A 97 10.66 -0.55 16.25
C ALA A 97 11.12 -2.01 16.24
N GLU A 98 10.20 -2.91 15.90
CA GLU A 98 10.41 -4.36 16.00
C GLU A 98 11.18 -4.96 14.81
N LEU A 99 11.14 -4.28 13.65
CA LEU A 99 11.67 -4.83 12.39
C LEU A 99 12.90 -4.06 11.90
N GLU A 100 13.91 -4.77 11.42
CA GLU A 100 14.96 -4.16 10.60
C GLU A 100 14.42 -3.79 9.20
N VAL A 101 15.05 -2.80 8.57
CA VAL A 101 14.67 -2.35 7.22
C VAL A 101 14.75 -3.48 6.20
N SER A 102 15.81 -4.29 6.27
CA SER A 102 16.02 -5.44 5.40
C SER A 102 14.90 -6.47 5.49
N ASP A 103 14.42 -6.74 6.71
CA ASP A 103 13.40 -7.76 6.96
C ASP A 103 12.04 -7.30 6.44
N SER A 104 11.73 -6.01 6.63
CA SER A 104 10.50 -5.40 6.13
C SER A 104 10.44 -5.46 4.59
N ILE A 105 11.47 -4.96 3.90
CA ILE A 105 11.46 -4.91 2.43
C ILE A 105 11.54 -6.30 1.79
N ALA A 106 12.29 -7.23 2.38
CA ALA A 106 12.37 -8.61 1.90
C ALA A 106 11.00 -9.30 1.96
N ALA A 107 10.26 -9.13 3.06
CA ALA A 107 8.90 -9.65 3.19
C ALA A 107 7.96 -9.02 2.16
N MET A 108 8.01 -7.69 2.01
CA MET A 108 7.17 -6.98 1.04
C MET A 108 7.42 -7.42 -0.40
N LEU A 109 8.68 -7.57 -0.83
CA LEU A 109 9.02 -8.02 -2.17
C LEU A 109 8.49 -9.44 -2.43
N LYS A 110 8.66 -10.36 -1.46
CA LYS A 110 8.13 -11.73 -1.54
C LYS A 110 6.60 -11.75 -1.63
N THR A 111 5.92 -10.82 -0.98
CA THR A 111 4.47 -10.66 -1.08
C THR A 111 4.08 -10.11 -2.44
N MET A 112 4.78 -9.08 -2.95
CA MET A 112 4.52 -8.46 -4.26
C MET A 112 4.59 -9.44 -5.43
N GLU A 113 5.46 -10.45 -5.36
CA GLU A 113 5.54 -11.53 -6.38
C GLU A 113 4.24 -12.34 -6.54
N LYS A 114 3.38 -12.36 -5.51
CA LYS A 114 2.15 -13.17 -5.46
C LYS A 114 0.88 -12.37 -5.76
N LEU A 115 0.98 -11.04 -5.79
CA LEU A 115 -0.19 -10.17 -5.93
C LEU A 115 -0.76 -10.23 -7.35
N ASN A 116 -2.09 -10.26 -7.41
CA ASN A 116 -2.87 -10.43 -8.62
C ASN A 116 -4.22 -9.70 -8.51
N GLU A 117 -5.14 -9.93 -9.45
CA GLU A 117 -6.45 -9.29 -9.52
C GLU A 117 -7.27 -9.40 -8.23
N SER A 118 -7.14 -10.51 -7.49
CA SER A 118 -7.87 -10.71 -6.23
C SER A 118 -7.46 -9.73 -5.13
N HIS A 119 -6.31 -9.06 -5.31
CA HIS A 119 -5.76 -8.09 -4.37
C HIS A 119 -6.03 -6.64 -4.79
N GLN A 120 -6.75 -6.40 -5.89
CA GLN A 120 -6.92 -5.06 -6.42
C GLN A 120 -7.58 -4.09 -5.42
N GLY A 121 -6.87 -3.00 -5.10
CA GLY A 121 -7.30 -2.01 -4.12
C GLY A 121 -7.35 -2.54 -2.68
N ALA A 122 -6.63 -3.62 -2.40
CA ALA A 122 -6.54 -4.19 -1.06
C ALA A 122 -5.55 -3.41 -0.19
N PHE A 123 -5.89 -3.31 1.09
CA PHE A 123 -5.00 -2.87 2.15
C PHE A 123 -4.45 -4.09 2.88
N ILE A 124 -3.14 -4.30 2.81
CA ILE A 124 -2.47 -5.50 3.31
C ILE A 124 -1.21 -5.14 4.11
N ASP A 125 -0.75 -6.06 4.94
CA ASP A 125 0.56 -5.99 5.58
C ASP A 125 1.68 -6.52 4.67
N ARG A 126 2.94 -6.42 5.14
CA ARG A 126 4.12 -6.91 4.43
C ARG A 126 4.11 -8.41 4.11
N ASN A 127 3.29 -9.21 4.80
CA ASN A 127 3.15 -10.65 4.60
C ASN A 127 1.97 -11.01 3.68
N GLY A 128 1.19 -10.02 3.25
CA GLY A 128 0.01 -10.20 2.41
C GLY A 128 -1.29 -10.36 3.21
N GLU A 129 -1.25 -10.21 4.53
CA GLU A 129 -2.44 -10.33 5.37
C GLU A 129 -3.32 -9.08 5.25
N PRO A 130 -4.63 -9.23 5.03
CA PRO A 130 -5.54 -8.09 4.93
C PRO A 130 -5.58 -7.25 6.21
N ILE A 131 -5.51 -5.94 6.04
CA ILE A 131 -5.78 -4.96 7.10
C ILE A 131 -7.13 -4.31 6.78
N PRO A 132 -8.08 -4.27 7.72
CA PRO A 132 -9.34 -3.55 7.50
C PRO A 132 -9.07 -2.06 7.33
N PHE A 133 -9.89 -1.37 6.53
CA PHE A 133 -9.77 0.07 6.30
C PHE A 133 -10.13 0.92 7.52
#